data_AF-D0MW92-F1
#
_entry.id   AF-D0MW92-F1
#
_cell.length_a   1.000
_cell.length_b   1.000
_cell.length_c   1.000
_cell.angle_alpha   90.00
_cell.angle_beta   90.00
_cell.angle_gamma   90.00
#
_symmetry.space_group_name_H-M   'P 1'
#
loop_
_entity.id
_entity.type
_entity.pdbx_description
1 polymer ?
#
loop_
_entity_poly.entity_id
_entity_poly.type
_entity_poly.pdbx_seq_one_letter_code
_entity_poly.pdbx_strand_id
1 'polypeptide(L)'
;MVADGSGGLVLTPAQRILVNKSRAVKQQRAVALEAQHELDARARAHKEEIKSRCQSQYAPAPTARRLILRHVGEELARPQSSDDDYDEERFGPVRRPPRKQPPNLWVPIFEQEVAEVQQAKEEAERKRLAAAAEYRERLDNQKVDKDRKRLEEKAVADGYARAQAAQQVAWREQEKAKQRQRQDQVVLEAQRWQQDLRAQAEALRVAQTTKERNERRVLERLRMLDEQDKHRKAERKAADREEVVRVKQANAQQLELKRQAVLRSQRQDRELQEAYERKLELQEAARRAELDAILVKQSHKVKLALLNVKSAEEKAREDEERALAVQTAMRAREAELIELKDRKKREAARVQVQALTLQKEDKKTRRLSEEREEAVYASKSRADFHSWQQEQVAEKEKVHQRNRDYQKLVRQQMSEDTMRRADEDKYGMTLLEAEINTKLLHKAGIAALPEDIHRKYNSYLKY
;
A
#
# COMPACT_ATOMS: atom_id res chain seq x y z
N MET A 1 -5.18 -4.29 -66.94
CA MET A 1 -4.20 -5.09 -66.18
C MET A 1 -3.18 -4.09 -65.67
N VAL A 2 -2.97 -3.82 -64.38
CA VAL A 2 -2.99 -4.65 -63.17
C VAL A 2 -3.60 -3.83 -62.03
N ALA A 3 -4.36 -4.49 -61.17
CA ALA A 3 -4.98 -3.90 -60.00
C ALA A 3 -3.98 -3.87 -58.83
N ASP A 4 -3.54 -2.69 -58.42
CA ASP A 4 -2.83 -2.50 -57.16
C ASP A 4 -3.85 -2.39 -56.02
N GLY A 5 -4.31 -3.56 -55.58
CA GLY A 5 -5.05 -3.73 -54.34
C GLY A 5 -4.12 -3.61 -53.14
N SER A 6 -3.93 -2.40 -52.62
CA SER A 6 -3.39 -2.17 -51.27
C SER A 6 -4.36 -1.30 -50.46
N GLY A 7 -5.59 -1.79 -50.31
CA GLY A 7 -6.58 -1.27 -49.38
C GLY A 7 -6.18 -1.57 -47.93
N GLY A 8 -5.15 -0.91 -47.43
CA GLY A 8 -4.80 -0.93 -46.02
C GLY A 8 -5.88 -0.20 -45.23
N LEU A 9 -6.68 -0.93 -44.45
CA LEU A 9 -7.63 -0.38 -43.48
C LEU A 9 -6.86 0.53 -42.50
N VAL A 10 -6.85 1.84 -42.78
CA VAL A 10 -6.26 2.84 -41.89
C VAL A 10 -7.15 2.95 -40.66
N LEU A 11 -6.76 2.29 -39.58
CA LEU A 11 -7.44 2.38 -38.29
C LEU A 11 -7.54 3.85 -37.88
N THR A 12 -8.76 4.27 -37.56
CA THR A 12 -9.04 5.60 -37.00
C THR A 12 -8.24 5.81 -35.71
N PRO A 13 -7.92 7.05 -35.32
CA PRO A 13 -7.17 7.33 -34.09
C PRO A 13 -7.77 6.66 -32.84
N ALA A 14 -9.11 6.60 -32.74
CA ALA A 14 -9.81 5.90 -31.67
C ALA A 14 -9.56 4.38 -31.67
N GLN A 15 -9.56 3.74 -32.85
CA GLN A 15 -9.27 2.31 -33.00
C GLN A 15 -7.81 1.98 -32.66
N ARG A 16 -6.85 2.85 -33.02
CA ARG A 16 -5.43 2.67 -32.62
C ARG A 16 -5.26 2.75 -31.10
N ILE A 17 -5.94 3.68 -30.44
CA ILE A 17 -5.92 3.78 -28.98
C ILE A 17 -6.48 2.51 -28.34
N LEU A 18 -7.57 1.97 -28.88
CA LEU A 18 -8.19 0.75 -28.36
C LEU A 18 -7.29 -0.49 -28.53
N VAL A 19 -6.65 -0.62 -29.69
CA VAL A 19 -5.67 -1.67 -29.97
C VAL A 19 -4.46 -1.55 -29.05
N ASN A 20 -3.92 -0.35 -28.86
CA ASN A 20 -2.80 -0.10 -27.95
C ASN A 20 -3.15 -0.41 -26.50
N LYS A 21 -4.36 -0.06 -26.04
CA LYS A 21 -4.86 -0.44 -24.71
C LYS A 21 -4.99 -1.96 -24.58
N SER A 22 -5.52 -2.65 -25.59
CA SER A 22 -5.63 -4.11 -25.57
C SER A 22 -4.27 -4.81 -25.54
N ARG A 23 -3.27 -4.25 -26.22
CA ARG A 23 -1.89 -4.73 -26.23
C ARG A 23 -1.20 -4.50 -24.90
N ALA A 24 -1.41 -3.33 -24.29
CA ALA A 24 -0.92 -3.01 -22.95
C ALA A 24 -1.51 -3.96 -21.89
N VAL A 25 -2.81 -4.24 -21.95
CA VAL A 25 -3.45 -5.21 -21.03
C VAL A 25 -2.91 -6.62 -21.23
N LYS A 26 -2.66 -7.06 -22.48
CA LYS A 26 -2.01 -8.36 -22.74
C LYS A 26 -0.58 -8.41 -22.19
N GLN A 27 0.19 -7.34 -22.33
CA GLN A 27 1.54 -7.26 -21.77
C GLN A 27 1.53 -7.27 -20.23
N GLN A 28 0.61 -6.55 -19.59
CA GLN A 28 0.45 -6.58 -18.14
C GLN A 28 0.07 -7.98 -17.63
N ARG A 29 -0.80 -8.70 -18.34
CA ARG A 29 -1.14 -10.10 -18.00
C ARG A 29 0.04 -11.05 -18.15
N ALA A 30 0.86 -10.88 -19.19
CA ALA A 30 2.06 -11.69 -19.38
C ALA A 30 3.08 -11.48 -18.24
N VAL A 31 3.36 -10.23 -17.88
CA VAL A 31 4.26 -9.89 -16.77
C VAL A 31 3.73 -10.42 -15.43
N ALA A 32 2.41 -10.35 -15.20
CA ALA A 32 1.80 -10.91 -13.99
C ALA A 32 1.94 -12.44 -13.91
N LEU A 33 1.82 -13.15 -15.03
CA LEU A 33 2.02 -14.60 -15.09
C LEU A 33 3.49 -14.98 -14.86
N GLU A 34 4.43 -14.24 -15.44
CA GLU A 34 5.87 -14.44 -15.19
C GLU A 34 6.22 -14.24 -13.71
N ALA A 35 5.71 -13.19 -13.08
CA ALA A 35 5.89 -12.94 -11.65
C ALA A 35 5.30 -14.06 -10.78
N GLN A 36 4.16 -14.64 -11.17
CA GLN A 36 3.56 -15.76 -10.48
C GLN A 36 4.41 -17.04 -10.62
N HIS A 37 4.94 -17.31 -11.81
CA HIS A 37 5.85 -18.43 -12.03
C HIS A 37 7.15 -18.31 -11.23
N GLU A 38 7.71 -17.11 -11.09
CA GLU A 38 8.89 -16.86 -10.25
C GLU A 38 8.61 -17.11 -8.76
N LEU A 39 7.45 -16.68 -8.26
CA LEU A 39 7.03 -16.93 -6.88
C LEU A 39 6.86 -18.43 -6.61
N ASP A 40 6.23 -19.16 -7.54
CA ASP A 40 6.07 -20.61 -7.43
C ASP A 40 7.41 -21.35 -7.49
N ALA A 41 8.35 -20.89 -8.31
CA ALA A 41 9.70 -21.45 -8.38
C ALA A 41 10.47 -21.24 -7.07
N ARG A 42 10.40 -20.04 -6.48
CA ARG A 42 11.00 -19.74 -5.17
C ARG A 42 10.37 -20.57 -4.05
N ALA A 43 9.05 -20.76 -4.07
CA ALA A 43 8.35 -21.57 -3.09
C ALA A 43 8.75 -23.06 -3.17
N ARG A 44 9.02 -23.59 -4.39
CA ARG A 44 9.54 -24.95 -4.58
C ARG A 44 10.97 -25.09 -4.07
N ALA A 45 11.86 -24.16 -4.42
CA ALA A 45 13.24 -24.15 -3.95
C ALA A 45 13.33 -24.12 -2.41
N HIS A 46 12.51 -23.29 -1.76
CA HIS A 46 12.45 -23.21 -0.30
C HIS A 46 11.92 -24.51 0.35
N LYS A 47 10.95 -25.19 -0.29
CA LYS A 47 10.47 -26.51 0.18
C LYS A 47 11.57 -27.58 0.07
N GLU A 48 12.35 -27.56 -1.00
CA GLU A 48 13.47 -28.50 -1.18
C GLU A 48 14.60 -28.25 -0.19
N GLU A 49 14.89 -26.99 0.13
CA GLU A 49 15.85 -26.59 1.16
C GLU A 49 15.43 -27.06 2.57
N ILE A 50 14.15 -26.90 2.92
CA ILE A 50 13.63 -27.42 4.20
C ILE A 50 13.76 -28.95 4.24
N LYS A 51 13.43 -29.64 3.14
CA LYS A 51 13.47 -31.10 3.06
C LYS A 51 14.90 -31.63 3.20
N SER A 52 15.89 -30.99 2.60
CA SER A 52 17.30 -31.37 2.74
C SER A 52 17.83 -31.11 4.14
N ARG A 53 17.41 -30.01 4.78
CA ARG A 53 17.78 -29.67 6.16
C ARG A 53 17.19 -30.63 7.21
N CYS A 54 15.99 -31.16 6.98
CA CYS A 54 15.40 -32.16 7.87
C CYS A 54 16.04 -33.55 7.71
N GLN A 55 16.50 -33.91 6.51
CA GLN A 55 17.16 -35.20 6.27
C GLN A 55 18.57 -35.29 6.87
N SER A 56 19.30 -34.17 6.99
CA SER A 56 20.63 -34.14 7.60
C SER A 56 20.64 -34.24 9.13
N GLN A 57 19.48 -34.11 9.80
CA GLN A 57 19.35 -34.19 11.26
C GLN A 57 19.02 -35.58 11.79
N TYR A 58 18.73 -36.55 10.92
CA TYR A 58 18.42 -37.94 11.28
C TYR A 58 19.45 -38.92 10.71
N ALA A 59 20.70 -38.84 11.19
CA ALA A 59 21.67 -39.93 11.06
C ALA A 59 21.73 -40.69 12.41
N PRO A 60 21.34 -41.97 12.49
CA PRO A 60 21.37 -42.72 13.74
C PRO A 60 22.81 -43.16 14.08
N ALA A 61 23.29 -42.80 15.27
CA ALA A 61 24.54 -43.31 15.84
C ALA A 61 24.36 -44.74 16.39
N PRO A 62 25.31 -45.68 16.18
CA PRO A 62 25.18 -47.04 16.68
C PRO A 62 25.58 -47.11 18.16
N THR A 63 24.67 -47.58 19.01
CA THR A 63 24.92 -47.87 20.43
C THR A 63 25.21 -49.36 20.59
N ALA A 64 26.47 -49.71 20.87
CA ALA A 64 26.86 -51.04 21.33
C ALA A 64 27.17 -50.97 22.84
N ARG A 65 26.28 -51.54 23.67
CA ARG A 65 26.50 -51.77 25.11
C ARG A 65 26.80 -53.26 25.32
N ARG A 66 27.98 -53.59 25.83
CA ARG A 66 28.34 -54.93 26.34
C ARG A 66 28.09 -54.97 27.86
N LEU A 67 27.38 -55.99 28.31
CA LEU A 67 27.17 -56.35 29.73
C LEU A 67 28.32 -57.26 30.20
N ILE A 68 28.83 -57.04 31.42
CA ILE A 68 29.75 -57.94 32.12
C ILE A 68 29.01 -58.48 33.34
N LEU A 69 28.79 -59.80 33.39
CA LEU A 69 28.25 -60.55 34.53
C LEU A 69 29.41 -60.98 35.45
N ARG A 70 29.37 -60.56 36.72
CA ARG A 70 30.15 -61.14 37.81
C ARG A 70 29.35 -62.27 38.46
N HIS A 71 29.94 -63.46 38.59
CA HIS A 71 29.48 -64.53 39.47
C HIS A 71 30.27 -64.45 40.78
N VAL A 72 29.55 -64.43 41.91
CA VAL A 72 30.06 -64.70 43.26
C VAL A 72 29.05 -65.65 43.89
N GLY A 73 29.53 -66.77 44.41
CA GLY A 73 28.78 -67.73 45.19
C GLY A 73 29.77 -68.53 46.04
N GLU A 74 29.87 -68.13 47.31
CA GLU A 74 30.45 -68.88 48.44
C GLU A 74 29.56 -70.07 48.81
N GLU A 75 30.11 -70.93 49.69
CA GLU A 75 29.48 -71.81 50.71
C GLU A 75 30.12 -73.23 50.66
N LEU A 76 30.57 -73.93 51.71
CA LEU A 76 30.57 -73.88 53.19
C LEU A 76 31.61 -74.94 53.67
N ALA A 77 32.47 -74.68 54.67
CA ALA A 77 32.37 -75.14 56.08
C ALA A 77 32.03 -76.65 56.26
N ARG A 78 32.77 -77.54 56.94
CA ARG A 78 33.42 -77.50 58.28
C ARG A 78 34.35 -78.73 58.51
N PRO A 79 35.18 -78.73 59.57
CA PRO A 79 36.12 -79.78 59.95
C PRO A 79 35.58 -80.76 61.01
N GLN A 80 36.19 -81.94 61.15
CA GLN A 80 36.05 -82.84 62.30
C GLN A 80 37.43 -83.26 62.82
N SER A 81 37.56 -83.21 64.14
CA SER A 81 38.66 -83.66 64.99
C SER A 81 38.23 -84.90 65.79
N SER A 82 39.17 -85.46 66.59
CA SER A 82 39.08 -86.59 67.55
C SER A 82 39.08 -87.99 66.91
N ASP A 83 39.74 -89.03 67.42
CA ASP A 83 40.61 -89.34 68.58
C ASP A 83 41.28 -90.70 68.25
N ASP A 84 42.57 -90.88 68.54
CA ASP A 84 43.17 -91.81 69.54
C ASP A 84 42.63 -93.25 69.62
N ASP A 85 43.54 -94.22 69.41
CA ASP A 85 43.74 -95.49 70.15
C ASP A 85 44.38 -96.56 69.24
N TYR A 86 45.60 -97.04 69.55
CA TYR A 86 46.01 -98.43 69.27
C TYR A 86 47.29 -98.81 70.05
N ASP A 87 47.06 -99.44 71.19
CA ASP A 87 47.74 -100.58 71.82
C ASP A 87 49.27 -100.77 71.73
N GLU A 88 49.90 -100.41 72.83
CA GLU A 88 51.09 -101.06 73.40
C GLU A 88 50.71 -102.38 74.11
N GLU A 89 50.90 -103.54 73.48
CA GLU A 89 50.99 -104.84 74.18
C GLU A 89 52.09 -105.73 73.54
N ARG A 90 53.33 -105.66 74.04
CA ARG A 90 54.36 -106.67 73.69
C ARG A 90 55.34 -107.08 74.79
N PHE A 91 55.14 -106.69 76.05
CA PHE A 91 55.92 -107.26 77.15
C PHE A 91 55.05 -107.52 78.37
N GLY A 92 54.70 -108.80 78.56
CA GLY A 92 54.05 -109.28 79.78
C GLY A 92 54.99 -109.25 81.00
N PRO A 93 54.44 -109.21 82.22
CA PRO A 93 55.21 -108.91 83.43
C PRO A 93 55.71 -110.19 84.12
N VAL A 94 57.03 -110.41 84.08
CA VAL A 94 57.70 -111.42 84.93
C VAL A 94 57.77 -110.87 86.37
N ARG A 95 56.86 -111.37 87.20
CA ARG A 95 56.79 -111.09 88.64
C ARG A 95 58.06 -111.55 89.36
N ARG A 96 58.87 -110.60 89.83
CA ARG A 96 59.72 -110.78 91.01
C ARG A 96 59.00 -110.17 92.21
N PRO A 97 58.90 -110.85 93.37
CA PRO A 97 58.31 -110.26 94.57
C PRO A 97 59.12 -109.02 95.01
N PRO A 98 58.48 -107.83 95.17
CA PRO A 98 59.18 -106.64 95.58
C PRO A 98 59.59 -106.74 97.06
N ARG A 99 60.89 -106.63 97.31
CA ARG A 99 61.46 -106.45 98.65
C ARG A 99 60.85 -105.18 99.26
N LYS A 100 60.31 -105.25 100.47
CA LYS A 100 59.78 -104.09 101.20
C LYS A 100 60.90 -103.07 101.40
N GLN A 101 60.88 -101.99 100.61
CA GLN A 101 61.71 -100.80 100.85
C GLN A 101 61.01 -99.92 101.90
N PRO A 102 61.77 -99.21 102.75
CA PRO A 102 61.20 -98.27 103.71
C PRO A 102 60.44 -97.13 103.01
N PRO A 103 59.47 -96.48 103.68
CA PRO A 103 58.64 -95.43 103.10
C PRO A 103 59.51 -94.31 102.51
N ASN A 104 59.39 -94.09 101.20
CA ASN A 104 60.19 -93.10 100.50
C ASN A 104 59.54 -91.72 100.70
N LEU A 105 60.11 -90.91 101.59
CA LEU A 105 59.61 -89.58 101.99
C LEU A 105 59.52 -88.57 100.82
N TRP A 106 60.03 -88.94 99.63
CA TRP A 106 59.98 -88.15 98.40
C TRP A 106 58.68 -88.28 97.61
N VAL A 107 57.88 -89.33 97.84
CA VAL A 107 56.61 -89.55 97.12
C VAL A 107 55.56 -88.47 97.46
N PRO A 108 55.34 -88.08 98.73
CA PRO A 108 54.39 -87.01 99.06
C PRO A 108 54.81 -85.63 98.50
N ILE A 109 56.12 -85.38 98.39
CA ILE A 109 56.65 -84.13 97.82
C ILE A 109 56.40 -84.11 96.31
N PHE A 110 56.64 -85.23 95.61
CA PHE A 110 56.38 -85.33 94.19
C PHE A 110 54.88 -85.27 93.85
N GLU A 111 54.02 -85.86 94.69
CA GLU A 111 52.56 -85.72 94.55
C GLU A 111 52.09 -84.27 94.75
N GLN A 112 52.70 -83.53 95.68
CA GLN A 112 52.47 -82.09 95.84
C GLN A 112 52.96 -81.29 94.63
N GLU A 113 54.17 -81.53 94.12
CA GLU A 113 54.69 -80.86 92.92
C GLU A 113 53.84 -81.15 91.68
N VAL A 114 53.36 -82.39 91.51
CA VAL A 114 52.45 -82.75 90.42
C VAL A 114 51.11 -82.03 90.55
N ALA A 115 50.56 -81.92 91.77
CA ALA A 115 49.34 -81.17 92.02
C ALA A 115 49.53 -79.66 91.75
N GLU A 116 50.65 -79.06 92.15
CA GLU A 116 51.00 -77.67 91.87
C GLU A 116 51.16 -77.41 90.36
N VAL A 117 51.80 -78.33 89.63
CA VAL A 117 51.93 -78.25 88.16
C VAL A 117 50.56 -78.39 87.47
N GLN A 118 49.68 -79.25 87.97
CA GLN A 118 48.32 -79.38 87.45
C GLN A 118 47.49 -78.11 87.72
N GLN A 119 47.56 -77.55 88.93
CA GLN A 119 46.92 -76.28 89.26
C GLN A 119 47.46 -75.13 88.39
N ALA A 120 48.78 -75.07 88.18
CA ALA A 120 49.39 -74.06 87.30
C ALA A 120 48.95 -74.22 85.84
N LYS A 121 48.76 -75.46 85.35
CA LYS A 121 48.20 -75.73 84.01
C LYS A 121 46.75 -75.29 83.91
N GLU A 122 45.92 -75.63 84.89
CA GLU A 122 44.51 -75.20 84.93
C GLU A 122 44.38 -73.68 85.01
N GLU A 123 45.22 -73.01 85.81
CA GLU A 123 45.26 -71.54 85.87
C GLU A 123 45.73 -70.92 84.56
N ALA A 124 46.73 -71.52 83.90
CA ALA A 124 47.19 -71.06 82.59
C ALA A 124 46.11 -71.23 81.52
N GLU A 125 45.36 -72.33 81.54
CA GLU A 125 44.21 -72.56 80.66
C GLU A 125 43.07 -71.59 80.95
N ARG A 126 42.74 -71.35 82.22
CA ARG A 126 41.76 -70.33 82.62
C ARG A 126 42.17 -68.94 82.15
N LYS A 127 43.44 -68.56 82.32
CA LYS A 127 43.99 -67.27 81.81
C LYS A 127 43.94 -67.19 80.29
N ARG A 128 44.24 -68.28 79.58
CA ARG A 128 44.13 -68.36 78.11
C ARG A 128 42.68 -68.23 77.63
N LEU A 129 41.74 -68.90 78.29
CA LEU A 129 40.31 -68.81 77.97
C LEU A 129 39.76 -67.41 78.28
N ALA A 130 40.17 -66.79 79.39
CA ALA A 130 39.81 -65.40 79.72
C ALA A 130 40.37 -64.41 78.68
N ALA A 131 41.65 -64.53 78.30
CA ALA A 131 42.25 -63.71 77.26
C ALA A 131 41.58 -63.92 75.88
N ALA A 132 41.19 -65.16 75.56
CA ALA A 132 40.44 -65.46 74.35
C ALA A 132 39.02 -64.88 74.38
N ALA A 133 38.36 -64.85 75.55
CA ALA A 133 37.06 -64.19 75.73
C ALA A 133 37.17 -62.67 75.56
N GLU A 134 38.15 -62.01 76.19
CA GLU A 134 38.40 -60.58 75.99
C GLU A 134 38.70 -60.24 74.53
N TYR A 135 39.45 -61.10 73.83
CA TYR A 135 39.74 -60.90 72.41
C TYR A 135 38.48 -61.02 71.55
N ARG A 136 37.58 -61.97 71.85
CA ARG A 136 36.28 -62.11 71.18
C ARG A 136 35.41 -60.87 71.40
N GLU A 137 35.32 -60.37 72.64
CA GLU A 137 34.58 -59.15 72.95
C GLU A 137 35.13 -57.94 72.18
N ARG A 138 36.46 -57.79 72.09
CA ARG A 138 37.08 -56.72 71.29
C ARG A 138 36.75 -56.83 69.80
N LEU A 139 36.75 -58.05 69.24
CA LEU A 139 36.36 -58.28 67.85
C LEU A 139 34.88 -57.99 67.60
N ASP A 140 34.01 -58.35 68.53
CA ASP A 140 32.58 -58.09 68.40
C ASP A 140 32.26 -56.59 68.53
N ASN A 141 32.93 -55.87 69.45
CA ASN A 141 32.86 -54.41 69.50
C ASN A 141 33.33 -53.75 68.19
N GLN A 142 34.43 -54.24 67.60
CA GLN A 142 34.90 -53.74 66.29
C GLN A 142 33.90 -54.02 65.15
N LYS A 143 33.19 -55.15 65.16
CA LYS A 143 32.14 -55.44 64.17
C LYS A 143 30.96 -54.49 64.33
N VAL A 144 30.48 -54.29 65.57
CA VAL A 144 29.38 -53.36 65.87
C VAL A 144 29.73 -51.94 65.42
N ASP A 145 30.95 -51.46 65.69
CA ASP A 145 31.39 -50.15 65.24
C ASP A 145 31.48 -50.04 63.70
N LYS A 146 31.95 -51.09 63.00
CA LYS A 146 31.96 -51.12 61.53
C LYS A 146 30.55 -51.11 60.96
N ASP A 147 29.62 -51.86 61.55
CA ASP A 147 28.24 -51.89 61.11
C ASP A 147 27.51 -50.57 61.41
N ARG A 148 27.81 -49.91 62.54
CA ARG A 148 27.32 -48.55 62.82
C ARG A 148 27.79 -47.57 61.75
N LYS A 149 29.08 -47.55 61.41
CA LYS A 149 29.62 -46.68 60.35
C LYS A 149 28.97 -46.95 58.99
N ARG A 150 28.76 -48.22 58.62
CA ARG A 150 28.05 -48.59 57.39
C ARG A 150 26.60 -48.09 57.36
N LEU A 151 25.90 -48.12 58.49
CA LEU A 151 24.55 -47.59 58.60
C LEU A 151 24.54 -46.05 58.48
N GLU A 152 25.49 -45.38 59.10
CA GLU A 152 25.68 -43.92 58.97
C GLU A 152 25.98 -43.52 57.50
N GLU A 153 26.90 -44.22 56.84
CA GLU A 153 27.22 -44.00 55.43
C GLU A 153 26.01 -44.23 54.52
N LYS A 154 25.23 -45.29 54.77
CA LYS A 154 23.97 -45.53 54.04
C LYS A 154 22.96 -44.41 54.27
N ALA A 155 22.80 -43.94 55.51
CA ALA A 155 21.89 -42.85 55.83
C ALA A 155 22.28 -41.54 55.12
N VAL A 156 23.59 -41.25 55.02
CA VAL A 156 24.11 -40.09 54.27
C VAL A 156 23.85 -40.26 52.77
N ALA A 157 24.12 -41.45 52.21
CA ALA A 157 23.87 -41.74 50.79
C ALA A 157 22.38 -41.62 50.44
N ASP A 158 21.49 -42.15 51.28
CA ASP A 158 20.04 -42.04 51.13
C ASP A 158 19.57 -40.59 51.25
N GLY A 159 20.14 -39.83 52.19
CA GLY A 159 19.89 -38.39 52.33
C GLY A 159 20.25 -37.61 51.06
N TYR A 160 21.42 -37.90 50.48
CA TYR A 160 21.87 -37.31 49.23
C TYR A 160 20.97 -37.71 48.04
N ALA A 161 20.58 -38.98 47.95
CA ALA A 161 19.68 -39.46 46.90
C ALA A 161 18.31 -38.78 46.96
N ARG A 162 17.75 -38.59 48.17
CA ARG A 162 16.51 -37.83 48.38
C ARG A 162 16.66 -36.36 47.99
N ALA A 163 17.77 -35.72 48.37
CA ALA A 163 18.03 -34.34 48.00
C ALA A 163 18.14 -34.15 46.48
N GLN A 164 18.82 -35.06 45.78
CA GLN A 164 18.89 -35.06 44.31
C GLN A 164 17.51 -35.29 43.67
N ALA A 165 16.72 -36.23 44.20
CA ALA A 165 15.36 -36.46 43.72
C ALA A 165 14.47 -35.21 43.89
N ALA A 166 14.56 -34.54 45.03
CA ALA A 166 13.84 -33.29 45.29
C ALA A 166 14.27 -32.17 44.32
N GLN A 167 15.58 -32.02 44.05
CA GLN A 167 16.08 -31.05 43.07
C GLN A 167 15.57 -31.34 41.65
N GLN A 168 15.53 -32.61 41.23
CA GLN A 168 15.00 -33.00 39.93
C GLN A 168 13.50 -32.71 39.81
N VAL A 169 12.71 -32.97 40.86
CA VAL A 169 11.29 -32.65 40.90
C VAL A 169 11.08 -31.13 40.80
N ALA A 170 11.79 -30.36 41.63
CA ALA A 170 11.72 -28.89 41.61
C ALA A 170 12.09 -28.32 40.23
N TRP A 171 13.13 -28.85 39.59
CA TRP A 171 13.53 -28.44 38.24
C TRP A 171 12.45 -28.76 37.19
N ARG A 172 11.85 -29.96 37.22
CA ARG A 172 10.74 -30.33 36.33
C ARG A 172 9.51 -29.46 36.55
N GLU A 173 9.20 -29.09 37.78
CA GLU A 173 8.10 -28.17 38.09
C GLU A 173 8.37 -26.77 37.56
N GLN A 174 9.61 -26.27 37.68
CA GLN A 174 10.01 -24.99 37.09
C GLN A 174 9.92 -25.02 35.56
N GLU A 175 10.32 -26.11 34.90
CA GLU A 175 10.15 -26.24 33.45
C GLU A 175 8.67 -26.25 33.05
N LYS A 176 7.82 -26.99 33.77
CA LYS A 176 6.37 -26.98 33.55
C LYS A 176 5.79 -25.58 33.75
N ALA A 177 6.23 -24.84 34.77
CA ALA A 177 5.79 -23.48 35.01
C ALA A 177 6.21 -22.54 33.86
N LYS A 178 7.44 -22.63 33.38
CA LYS A 178 7.92 -21.87 32.21
C LYS A 178 7.15 -22.23 30.94
N GLN A 179 6.82 -23.51 30.73
CA GLN A 179 6.01 -23.94 29.59
C GLN A 179 4.59 -23.38 29.67
N ARG A 180 3.95 -23.41 30.85
CA ARG A 180 2.63 -22.80 31.07
C ARG A 180 2.64 -21.30 30.79
N GLN A 181 3.62 -20.57 31.32
CA GLN A 181 3.78 -19.13 31.05
C GLN A 181 3.89 -18.82 29.55
N ARG A 182 4.66 -19.64 28.80
CA ARG A 182 4.76 -19.49 27.34
C ARG A 182 3.42 -19.77 26.65
N GLN A 183 2.70 -20.81 27.08
CA GLN A 183 1.37 -21.12 26.54
C GLN A 183 0.38 -19.98 26.83
N ASP A 184 0.37 -19.45 28.04
CA ASP A 184 -0.49 -18.33 28.44
C ASP A 184 -0.17 -17.08 27.62
N GLN A 185 1.10 -16.78 27.38
CA GLN A 185 1.52 -15.67 26.51
C GLN A 185 0.99 -15.83 25.08
N VAL A 186 1.15 -17.02 24.49
CA VAL A 186 0.64 -17.33 23.15
C VAL A 186 -0.89 -17.19 23.09
N VAL A 187 -1.61 -17.63 24.13
CA VAL A 187 -3.07 -17.48 24.20
C VAL A 187 -3.48 -16.02 24.30
N LEU A 188 -2.79 -15.21 25.12
CA LEU A 188 -3.06 -13.77 25.24
C LEU A 188 -2.79 -13.04 23.92
N GLU A 189 -1.70 -13.37 23.23
CA GLU A 189 -1.43 -12.82 21.90
C GLU A 189 -2.52 -13.23 20.92
N ALA A 190 -2.88 -14.52 20.84
CA ALA A 190 -3.95 -14.99 19.98
C ALA A 190 -5.28 -14.27 20.23
N GLN A 191 -5.62 -13.99 21.51
CA GLN A 191 -6.79 -13.20 21.86
C GLN A 191 -6.70 -11.76 21.36
N ARG A 192 -5.55 -11.10 21.50
CA ARG A 192 -5.32 -9.75 20.95
C ARG A 192 -5.50 -9.72 19.44
N TRP A 193 -4.88 -10.65 18.73
CA TRP A 193 -5.04 -10.79 17.27
C TRP A 193 -6.50 -11.01 16.86
N GLN A 194 -7.26 -11.83 17.60
CA GLN A 194 -8.69 -12.01 17.34
C GLN A 194 -9.51 -10.74 17.59
N GLN A 195 -9.20 -9.98 18.64
CA GLN A 195 -9.84 -8.70 18.92
C GLN A 195 -9.54 -7.67 17.82
N ASP A 196 -8.28 -7.58 17.39
CA ASP A 196 -7.86 -6.68 16.31
C ASP A 196 -8.55 -7.03 15.00
N LEU A 197 -8.66 -8.32 14.65
CA LEU A 197 -9.39 -8.76 13.47
C LEU A 197 -10.89 -8.42 13.54
N ARG A 198 -11.52 -8.56 14.71
CA ARG A 198 -12.92 -8.16 14.91
C ARG A 198 -13.08 -6.64 14.78
N ALA A 199 -12.21 -5.85 15.40
CA ALA A 199 -12.21 -4.41 15.31
C ALA A 199 -12.02 -3.92 13.86
N GLN A 200 -11.11 -4.54 13.11
CA GLN A 200 -10.91 -4.25 11.68
C GLN A 200 -12.15 -4.61 10.85
N ALA A 201 -12.77 -5.77 11.10
CA ALA A 201 -14.00 -6.17 10.41
C ALA A 201 -15.16 -5.19 10.71
N GLU A 202 -15.32 -4.78 11.96
CA GLU A 202 -16.32 -3.78 12.36
C GLU A 202 -16.05 -2.41 11.74
N ALA A 203 -14.80 -1.94 11.76
CA ALA A 203 -14.41 -0.69 11.12
C ALA A 203 -14.72 -0.70 9.61
N LEU A 204 -14.45 -1.81 8.92
CA LEU A 204 -14.80 -1.98 7.51
C LEU A 204 -16.32 -1.95 7.29
N ARG A 205 -17.11 -2.63 8.14
CA ARG A 205 -18.58 -2.58 8.06
C ARG A 205 -19.10 -1.16 8.28
N VAL A 206 -18.61 -0.46 9.30
CA VAL A 206 -19.00 0.94 9.57
C VAL A 206 -18.63 1.82 8.38
N ALA A 207 -17.42 1.71 7.84
CA ALA A 207 -16.99 2.47 6.66
C ALA A 207 -17.86 2.19 5.41
N GLN A 208 -18.29 0.95 5.21
CA GLN A 208 -19.24 0.61 4.14
C GLN A 208 -20.60 1.27 4.38
N THR A 209 -21.16 1.17 5.59
CA THR A 209 -22.46 1.80 5.88
C THR A 209 -22.43 3.33 5.77
N THR A 210 -21.33 3.97 6.15
CA THR A 210 -21.18 5.43 6.00
C THR A 210 -21.05 5.81 4.53
N LYS A 211 -20.31 5.03 3.74
CA LYS A 211 -20.23 5.19 2.28
C LYS A 211 -21.61 5.07 1.63
N GLU A 212 -22.37 4.03 1.92
CA GLU A 212 -23.73 3.83 1.41
C GLU A 212 -24.67 4.98 1.80
N ARG A 213 -24.60 5.46 3.05
CA ARG A 213 -25.39 6.61 3.51
C ARG A 213 -25.03 7.88 2.75
N ASN A 214 -23.74 8.11 2.50
CA ASN A 214 -23.28 9.26 1.72
C ASN A 214 -23.71 9.17 0.26
N GLU A 215 -23.61 7.98 -0.36
CA GLU A 215 -24.10 7.74 -1.71
C GLU A 215 -25.61 7.99 -1.83
N ARG A 216 -26.41 7.51 -0.88
CA ARG A 216 -27.85 7.80 -0.82
C ARG A 216 -28.15 9.29 -0.75
N ARG A 217 -27.44 10.04 0.11
CA ARG A 217 -27.57 11.50 0.22
C ARG A 217 -27.22 12.21 -1.09
N VAL A 218 -26.19 11.75 -1.81
CA VAL A 218 -25.81 12.31 -3.11
C VAL A 218 -26.89 12.02 -4.15
N LEU A 219 -27.41 10.79 -4.19
CA LEU A 219 -28.50 10.40 -5.10
C LEU A 219 -29.78 11.20 -4.83
N GLU A 220 -30.12 11.44 -3.57
CA GLU A 220 -31.25 12.29 -3.19
C GLU A 220 -31.05 13.73 -3.69
N ARG A 221 -29.86 14.32 -3.52
CA ARG A 221 -29.56 15.64 -4.06
C ARG A 221 -29.68 15.70 -5.58
N LEU A 222 -29.18 14.69 -6.28
CA LEU A 222 -29.29 14.61 -7.74
C LEU A 222 -30.75 14.49 -8.19
N ARG A 223 -31.57 13.67 -7.50
CA ARG A 223 -33.01 13.59 -7.77
C ARG A 223 -33.71 14.94 -7.60
N MET A 224 -33.39 15.68 -6.53
CA MET A 224 -33.96 17.01 -6.32
C MET A 224 -33.55 18.00 -7.44
N LEU A 225 -32.30 17.94 -7.91
CA LEU A 225 -31.84 18.77 -9.04
C LEU A 225 -32.54 18.38 -10.34
N ASP A 226 -32.71 17.09 -10.61
CA ASP A 226 -33.45 16.60 -11.78
C ASP A 226 -34.91 17.05 -11.77
N GLU A 227 -35.55 17.04 -10.60
CA GLU A 227 -36.91 17.55 -10.41
C GLU A 227 -36.99 19.06 -10.65
N GLN A 228 -36.06 19.84 -10.09
CA GLN A 228 -35.98 21.28 -10.35
C GLN A 228 -35.78 21.60 -11.84
N ASP A 229 -34.94 20.84 -12.53
CA ASP A 229 -34.73 21.00 -13.97
C ASP A 229 -35.96 20.60 -14.79
N LYS A 230 -36.71 19.58 -14.36
CA LYS A 230 -38.02 19.25 -14.96
C LYS A 230 -39.01 20.39 -14.78
N HIS A 231 -39.09 20.99 -13.59
CA HIS A 231 -39.94 22.15 -13.32
C HIS A 231 -39.56 23.35 -14.19
N ARG A 232 -38.27 23.72 -14.24
CA ARG A 232 -37.78 24.81 -15.11
C ARG A 232 -38.08 24.57 -16.59
N LYS A 233 -37.91 23.33 -17.07
CA LYS A 233 -38.26 22.97 -18.45
C LYS A 233 -39.76 23.07 -18.70
N ALA A 234 -40.60 22.70 -17.73
CA ALA A 234 -42.04 22.83 -17.84
C ALA A 234 -42.48 24.31 -17.85
N GLU A 235 -41.91 25.14 -16.98
CA GLU A 235 -42.14 26.59 -16.94
C GLU A 235 -41.74 27.25 -18.26
N ARG A 236 -40.55 26.94 -18.81
CA ARG A 236 -40.14 27.44 -20.13
C ARG A 236 -41.12 27.03 -21.23
N LYS A 237 -41.52 25.75 -21.26
CA LYS A 237 -42.52 25.27 -22.24
C LYS A 237 -43.87 25.97 -22.07
N ALA A 238 -44.27 26.32 -20.85
CA ALA A 238 -45.49 27.07 -20.60
C ALA A 238 -45.37 28.52 -21.10
N ALA A 239 -44.27 29.19 -20.79
CA ALA A 239 -43.98 30.53 -21.29
C ALA A 239 -43.92 30.58 -22.83
N ASP A 240 -43.24 29.63 -23.47
CA ASP A 240 -43.17 29.52 -24.94
C ASP A 240 -44.57 29.34 -25.55
N ARG A 241 -45.44 28.54 -24.90
CA ARG A 241 -46.83 28.36 -25.35
C ARG A 241 -47.63 29.66 -25.24
N GLU A 242 -47.47 30.41 -24.15
CA GLU A 242 -48.12 31.71 -23.97
C GLU A 242 -47.63 32.72 -25.01
N GLU A 243 -46.33 32.77 -25.30
CA GLU A 243 -45.76 33.61 -26.34
C GLU A 243 -46.33 33.27 -27.72
N VAL A 244 -46.39 31.98 -28.07
CA VAL A 244 -46.99 31.53 -29.34
C VAL A 244 -48.45 31.97 -29.44
N VAL A 245 -49.23 31.90 -28.34
CA VAL A 245 -50.61 32.40 -28.33
C VAL A 245 -50.67 33.91 -28.56
N ARG A 246 -49.80 34.69 -27.90
CA ARG A 246 -49.72 36.15 -28.10
C ARG A 246 -49.36 36.50 -29.54
N VAL A 247 -48.37 35.83 -30.12
CA VAL A 247 -47.95 36.03 -31.52
C VAL A 247 -49.08 35.67 -32.49
N LYS A 248 -49.82 34.58 -32.24
CA LYS A 248 -51.00 34.23 -33.05
C LYS A 248 -52.08 35.31 -33.00
N GLN A 249 -52.37 35.85 -31.82
CA GLN A 249 -53.34 36.94 -31.65
C GLN A 249 -52.88 38.21 -32.37
N ALA A 250 -51.60 38.61 -32.22
CA ALA A 250 -51.04 39.77 -32.91
C ALA A 250 -51.07 39.62 -34.44
N ASN A 251 -50.73 38.43 -34.95
CA ASN A 251 -50.81 38.14 -36.39
C ASN A 251 -52.26 38.19 -36.91
N ALA A 252 -53.23 37.69 -36.13
CA ALA A 252 -54.64 37.78 -36.49
C ALA A 252 -55.11 39.24 -36.57
N GLN A 253 -54.76 40.06 -35.58
CA GLN A 253 -55.05 41.50 -35.59
C GLN A 253 -54.39 42.21 -36.77
N GLN A 254 -53.13 41.89 -37.08
CA GLN A 254 -52.43 42.46 -38.23
C GLN A 254 -53.10 42.07 -39.56
N LEU A 255 -53.58 40.83 -39.68
CA LEU A 255 -54.32 40.38 -40.85
C LEU A 255 -55.67 41.13 -40.99
N GLU A 256 -56.37 41.37 -39.89
CA GLU A 256 -57.61 42.16 -39.89
C GLU A 256 -57.35 43.61 -40.30
N LEU A 257 -56.31 44.25 -39.78
CA LEU A 257 -55.90 45.60 -40.19
C LEU A 257 -55.55 45.65 -41.68
N LYS A 258 -54.84 44.64 -42.20
CA LYS A 258 -54.55 44.54 -43.64
C LYS A 258 -55.83 44.38 -44.47
N ARG A 259 -56.78 43.55 -44.03
CA ARG A 259 -58.09 43.40 -44.69
C ARG A 259 -58.86 44.72 -44.71
N GLN A 260 -58.89 45.45 -43.59
CA GLN A 260 -59.53 46.76 -43.53
C GLN A 260 -58.85 47.79 -44.43
N ALA A 261 -57.52 47.81 -44.47
CA ALA A 261 -56.76 48.70 -45.36
C ALA A 261 -57.06 48.41 -46.84
N VAL A 262 -57.11 47.14 -47.24
CA VAL A 262 -57.50 46.73 -48.60
C VAL A 262 -58.92 47.17 -48.92
N LEU A 263 -59.87 46.98 -48.00
CA LEU A 263 -61.26 47.45 -48.20
C LEU A 263 -61.34 48.97 -48.34
N ARG A 264 -60.54 49.73 -47.58
CA ARG A 264 -60.47 51.19 -47.70
C ARG A 264 -59.89 51.62 -49.06
N SER A 265 -58.81 50.98 -49.51
CA SER A 265 -58.24 51.21 -50.84
C SER A 265 -59.27 50.94 -51.93
N GLN A 266 -59.96 49.79 -51.88
CA GLN A 266 -61.00 49.46 -52.86
C GLN A 266 -62.15 50.47 -52.87
N ARG A 267 -62.54 51.01 -51.71
CA ARG A 267 -63.55 52.08 -51.63
C ARG A 267 -63.04 53.37 -52.27
N GLN A 268 -61.82 53.77 -51.95
CA GLN A 268 -61.19 54.95 -52.56
C GLN A 268 -61.05 54.80 -54.08
N ASP A 269 -60.67 53.61 -54.57
CA ASP A 269 -60.56 53.32 -55.99
C ASP A 269 -61.93 53.41 -56.69
N ARG A 270 -63.00 52.93 -56.06
CA ARG A 270 -64.37 53.07 -56.57
C ARG A 270 -64.84 54.53 -56.57
N GLU A 271 -64.61 55.26 -55.49
CA GLU A 271 -64.93 56.70 -55.41
C GLU A 271 -64.17 57.49 -56.48
N LEU A 272 -62.91 57.14 -56.73
CA LEU A 272 -62.09 57.71 -57.78
C LEU A 272 -62.66 57.36 -59.17
N GLN A 273 -63.04 56.10 -59.40
CA GLN A 273 -63.68 55.65 -60.65
C GLN A 273 -64.98 56.41 -60.90
N GLU A 274 -65.89 56.48 -59.92
CA GLU A 274 -67.14 57.25 -60.02
C GLU A 274 -66.87 58.74 -60.29
N ALA A 275 -65.84 59.33 -59.67
CA ALA A 275 -65.45 60.72 -59.93
C ALA A 275 -64.92 60.90 -61.36
N TYR A 276 -64.17 59.93 -61.88
CA TYR A 276 -63.72 59.94 -63.28
C TYR A 276 -64.88 59.74 -64.25
N GLU A 277 -65.81 58.82 -63.97
CA GLU A 277 -67.02 58.61 -64.76
C GLU A 277 -67.86 59.89 -64.82
N ARG A 278 -68.14 60.54 -63.68
CA ARG A 278 -68.84 61.83 -63.64
C ARG A 278 -68.10 62.93 -64.40
N LYS A 279 -66.77 63.00 -64.28
CA LYS A 279 -65.97 63.95 -65.05
C LYS A 279 -66.05 63.66 -66.55
N LEU A 280 -66.02 62.39 -66.94
CA LEU A 280 -66.17 61.96 -68.32
C LEU A 280 -67.57 62.30 -68.85
N GLU A 281 -68.63 62.02 -68.08
CA GLU A 281 -70.01 62.41 -68.41
C GLU A 281 -70.14 63.92 -68.57
N LEU A 282 -69.55 64.72 -67.67
CA LEU A 282 -69.52 66.18 -67.78
C LEU A 282 -68.74 66.64 -69.02
N GLN A 283 -67.61 65.99 -69.32
CA GLN A 283 -66.83 66.28 -70.53
C GLN A 283 -67.57 65.85 -71.80
N GLU A 284 -68.29 64.74 -71.79
CA GLU A 284 -69.13 64.30 -72.90
C GLU A 284 -70.34 65.21 -73.07
N ALA A 285 -70.98 65.63 -71.99
CA ALA A 285 -72.07 66.60 -72.01
C ALA A 285 -71.58 67.96 -72.50
N ALA A 286 -70.42 68.42 -72.02
CA ALA A 286 -69.76 69.63 -72.50
C ALA A 286 -69.35 69.49 -73.97
N ARG A 287 -68.80 68.35 -74.39
CA ARG A 287 -68.46 68.06 -75.79
C ARG A 287 -69.72 68.02 -76.66
N ARG A 288 -70.83 67.45 -76.19
CA ARG A 288 -72.13 67.46 -76.89
C ARG A 288 -72.68 68.87 -76.98
N ALA A 289 -72.67 69.64 -75.89
CA ALA A 289 -73.08 71.04 -75.88
C ALA A 289 -72.17 71.92 -76.75
N GLU A 290 -70.86 71.63 -76.81
CA GLU A 290 -69.91 72.27 -77.71
C GLU A 290 -70.15 71.85 -79.15
N LEU A 291 -70.42 70.57 -79.44
CA LEU A 291 -70.78 70.11 -80.78
C LEU A 291 -72.10 70.72 -81.23
N ASP A 292 -73.11 70.83 -80.36
CA ASP A 292 -74.38 71.50 -80.62
C ASP A 292 -74.15 73.01 -80.81
N ALA A 293 -73.34 73.63 -79.95
CA ALA A 293 -72.96 75.03 -80.09
C ALA A 293 -72.07 75.27 -81.31
N ILE A 294 -71.29 74.28 -81.76
CA ILE A 294 -70.50 74.30 -82.99
C ILE A 294 -71.42 74.05 -84.17
N LEU A 295 -72.45 73.21 -84.09
CA LEU A 295 -73.46 73.06 -85.13
C LEU A 295 -74.27 74.35 -85.26
N VAL A 296 -74.62 75.01 -84.16
CA VAL A 296 -75.23 76.34 -84.14
C VAL A 296 -74.24 77.38 -84.64
N LYS A 297 -73.00 77.39 -84.17
CA LYS A 297 -71.95 78.33 -84.61
C LYS A 297 -71.44 78.04 -86.00
N GLN A 298 -71.55 76.84 -86.56
CA GLN A 298 -71.25 76.44 -87.94
C GLN A 298 -72.46 76.63 -88.81
N SER A 299 -73.69 76.56 -88.31
CA SER A 299 -74.83 77.13 -89.05
C SER A 299 -74.69 78.66 -89.12
N HIS A 300 -74.16 79.28 -88.05
CA HIS A 300 -73.88 80.70 -87.95
C HIS A 300 -72.56 81.11 -88.63
N LYS A 301 -71.55 80.23 -88.74
CA LYS A 301 -70.27 80.37 -89.46
C LYS A 301 -70.37 79.84 -90.88
N VAL A 302 -71.29 78.99 -91.27
CA VAL A 302 -71.61 78.82 -92.69
C VAL A 302 -72.31 80.12 -93.10
N LYS A 303 -73.12 80.73 -92.23
CA LYS A 303 -73.59 82.13 -92.39
C LYS A 303 -72.48 83.21 -92.31
N LEU A 304 -71.47 83.08 -91.45
CA LEU A 304 -70.42 84.10 -91.19
C LEU A 304 -69.06 83.80 -91.82
N ALA A 305 -68.77 82.59 -92.26
CA ALA A 305 -67.59 82.14 -93.02
C ALA A 305 -67.92 81.98 -94.52
N LEU A 306 -69.18 82.18 -94.90
CA LEU A 306 -69.49 83.00 -96.09
C LEU A 306 -68.93 84.44 -95.98
N LEU A 307 -68.41 84.85 -94.81
CA LEU A 307 -68.15 86.25 -94.49
C LEU A 307 -66.87 86.54 -93.67
N ASN A 308 -65.93 85.59 -93.45
CA ASN A 308 -64.49 85.81 -93.16
C ASN A 308 -63.78 84.59 -92.51
N VAL A 309 -62.55 84.31 -92.98
CA VAL A 309 -61.59 83.32 -92.45
C VAL A 309 -60.34 84.05 -91.95
N LYS A 310 -59.77 83.63 -90.80
CA LYS A 310 -58.40 84.02 -90.39
C LYS A 310 -57.47 82.79 -90.35
N SER A 311 -56.19 83.02 -90.64
CA SER A 311 -55.22 82.05 -91.13
C SER A 311 -54.61 81.15 -90.05
N ALA A 312 -54.06 80.02 -90.52
CA ALA A 312 -53.51 78.91 -89.74
C ALA A 312 -52.14 79.17 -89.10
N GLU A 313 -51.54 80.34 -89.32
CA GLU A 313 -50.13 80.62 -88.97
C GLU A 313 -49.93 81.08 -87.52
N GLU A 314 -50.90 81.75 -86.91
CA GLU A 314 -50.81 82.19 -85.50
C GLU A 314 -50.95 81.00 -84.54
N LYS A 315 -51.74 79.99 -84.94
CA LYS A 315 -51.94 78.79 -84.15
C LYS A 315 -50.70 77.88 -84.13
N ALA A 316 -49.88 77.92 -85.18
CA ALA A 316 -48.65 77.16 -85.23
C ALA A 316 -47.58 77.68 -84.27
N ARG A 317 -47.53 79.00 -84.00
CA ARG A 317 -46.51 79.59 -83.11
C ARG A 317 -46.76 79.31 -81.63
N GLU A 318 -48.01 79.27 -81.19
CA GLU A 318 -48.35 78.99 -79.79
C GLU A 318 -48.03 77.54 -79.38
N ASP A 319 -48.08 76.59 -80.32
CA ASP A 319 -47.77 75.19 -80.07
C ASP A 319 -46.25 74.94 -80.01
N GLU A 320 -45.44 75.73 -80.74
CA GLU A 320 -43.97 75.67 -80.69
C GLU A 320 -43.41 76.14 -79.33
N GLU A 321 -43.98 77.19 -78.75
CA GLU A 321 -43.54 77.73 -77.45
C GLU A 321 -43.80 76.74 -76.29
N ARG A 322 -44.93 76.02 -76.34
CA ARG A 322 -45.28 75.01 -75.32
C ARG A 322 -44.35 73.79 -75.39
N ALA A 323 -43.94 73.39 -76.60
CA ALA A 323 -43.03 72.26 -76.80
C ALA A 323 -41.64 72.54 -76.20
N LEU A 324 -41.13 73.77 -76.32
CA LEU A 324 -39.84 74.16 -75.78
C LEU A 324 -39.83 74.19 -74.24
N ALA A 325 -40.90 74.66 -73.61
CA ALA A 325 -41.01 74.71 -72.14
C ALA A 325 -41.03 73.31 -71.49
N VAL A 326 -41.61 72.31 -72.17
CA VAL A 326 -41.64 70.92 -71.66
C VAL A 326 -40.25 70.27 -71.77
N GLN A 327 -39.52 70.53 -72.85
CA GLN A 327 -38.18 69.96 -73.04
C GLN A 327 -37.16 70.49 -72.02
N THR A 328 -37.25 71.77 -71.64
CA THR A 328 -36.35 72.36 -70.63
C THR A 328 -36.61 71.79 -69.23
N ALA A 329 -37.88 71.59 -68.86
CA ALA A 329 -38.26 71.01 -67.58
C ALA A 329 -37.81 69.53 -67.43
N MET A 330 -37.86 68.74 -68.50
CA MET A 330 -37.37 67.35 -68.47
C MET A 330 -35.85 67.29 -68.27
N ARG A 331 -35.08 68.11 -68.99
CA ARG A 331 -33.61 68.14 -68.84
C ARG A 331 -33.18 68.56 -67.43
N ALA A 332 -33.91 69.47 -66.78
CA ALA A 332 -33.64 69.87 -65.40
C ALA A 332 -33.84 68.72 -64.40
N ARG A 333 -34.93 67.94 -64.53
CA ARG A 333 -35.19 66.77 -63.67
C ARG A 333 -34.18 65.65 -63.86
N GLU A 334 -33.72 65.42 -65.09
CA GLU A 334 -32.67 64.43 -65.39
C GLU A 334 -31.34 64.80 -64.73
N ALA A 335 -30.97 66.08 -64.73
CA ALA A 335 -29.75 66.57 -64.07
C ALA A 335 -29.79 66.36 -62.54
N GLU A 336 -30.89 66.70 -61.87
CA GLU A 336 -31.05 66.51 -60.41
C GLU A 336 -30.94 65.05 -59.98
N LEU A 337 -31.50 64.13 -60.79
CA LEU A 337 -31.43 62.69 -60.54
C LEU A 337 -30.00 62.14 -60.64
N ILE A 338 -29.19 62.67 -61.57
CA ILE A 338 -27.78 62.30 -61.71
C ILE A 338 -26.98 62.80 -60.50
N GLU A 339 -27.18 64.05 -60.07
CA GLU A 339 -26.51 64.60 -58.89
C GLU A 339 -26.84 63.83 -57.61
N LEU A 340 -28.10 63.44 -57.41
CA LEU A 340 -28.49 62.62 -56.25
C LEU A 340 -27.87 61.23 -56.27
N LYS A 341 -27.77 60.60 -57.45
CA LYS A 341 -27.10 59.31 -57.60
C LYS A 341 -25.61 59.43 -57.26
N ASP A 342 -24.96 60.50 -57.70
CA ASP A 342 -23.54 60.72 -57.44
C ASP A 342 -23.26 61.09 -55.98
N ARG A 343 -24.14 61.85 -55.32
CA ARG A 343 -24.07 62.08 -53.86
C ARG A 343 -24.18 60.78 -53.08
N LYS A 344 -25.18 59.93 -53.40
CA LYS A 344 -25.34 58.61 -52.77
C LYS A 344 -24.14 57.71 -52.97
N LYS A 345 -23.54 57.69 -54.17
CA LYS A 345 -22.30 56.92 -54.44
C LYS A 345 -21.14 57.41 -53.58
N ARG A 346 -20.96 58.73 -53.44
CA ARG A 346 -19.89 59.32 -52.61
C ARG A 346 -20.09 59.03 -51.12
N GLU A 347 -21.33 59.09 -50.63
CA GLU A 347 -21.67 58.76 -49.25
C GLU A 347 -21.46 57.27 -48.95
N ALA A 348 -21.92 56.38 -49.83
CA ALA A 348 -21.68 54.94 -49.70
C ALA A 348 -20.18 54.61 -49.67
N ALA A 349 -19.39 55.25 -50.55
CA ALA A 349 -17.93 55.09 -50.55
C ALA A 349 -17.29 55.57 -49.23
N ARG A 350 -17.74 56.70 -48.68
CA ARG A 350 -17.25 57.21 -47.37
C ARG A 350 -17.55 56.24 -46.23
N VAL A 351 -18.78 55.71 -46.17
CA VAL A 351 -19.18 54.72 -45.16
C VAL A 351 -18.36 53.43 -45.29
N GLN A 352 -18.12 52.96 -46.51
CA GLN A 352 -17.30 51.77 -46.75
C GLN A 352 -15.84 51.97 -46.30
N VAL A 353 -15.26 53.14 -46.56
CA VAL A 353 -13.91 53.47 -46.08
C VAL A 353 -13.85 53.51 -44.55
N GLN A 354 -14.82 54.15 -43.89
CA GLN A 354 -14.90 54.20 -42.43
C GLN A 354 -15.08 52.82 -41.79
N ALA A 355 -15.90 51.94 -42.39
CA ALA A 355 -16.05 50.57 -41.93
C ALA A 355 -14.74 49.78 -42.06
N LEU A 356 -13.99 49.97 -43.15
CA LEU A 356 -12.69 49.33 -43.34
C LEU A 356 -11.62 49.86 -42.38
N THR A 357 -11.63 51.14 -42.02
CA THR A 357 -10.70 51.69 -41.03
C THR A 357 -10.99 51.13 -39.64
N LEU A 358 -12.25 51.09 -39.22
CA LEU A 358 -12.65 50.48 -37.95
C LEU A 358 -12.29 49.00 -37.89
N GLN A 359 -12.51 48.25 -38.97
CA GLN A 359 -12.11 46.84 -39.04
C GLN A 359 -10.59 46.65 -38.93
N LYS A 360 -9.79 47.55 -39.51
CA LYS A 360 -8.32 47.50 -39.39
C LYS A 360 -7.87 47.82 -37.96
N GLU A 361 -8.50 48.79 -37.31
CA GLU A 361 -8.22 49.15 -35.92
C GLU A 361 -8.59 48.01 -34.97
N ASP A 362 -9.77 47.39 -35.13
CA ASP A 362 -10.19 46.22 -34.35
C ASP A 362 -9.24 45.03 -34.53
N LYS A 363 -8.78 44.77 -35.76
CA LYS A 363 -7.78 43.70 -35.99
C LYS A 363 -6.45 44.03 -35.33
N LYS A 364 -6.04 45.30 -35.31
CA LYS A 364 -4.81 45.75 -34.67
C LYS A 364 -4.90 45.64 -33.15
N THR A 365 -6.01 46.04 -32.54
CA THR A 365 -6.22 45.95 -31.08
C THR A 365 -6.29 44.50 -30.63
N ARG A 366 -6.98 43.62 -31.37
CA ARG A 366 -7.01 42.17 -31.08
C ARG A 366 -5.62 41.54 -31.14
N ARG A 367 -4.82 41.84 -32.16
CA ARG A 367 -3.44 41.35 -32.25
C ARG A 367 -2.61 41.82 -31.06
N LEU A 368 -2.71 43.10 -30.70
CA LEU A 368 -1.98 43.65 -29.55
C LEU A 368 -2.43 43.03 -28.21
N SER A 369 -3.71 42.67 -28.04
CA SER A 369 -4.15 41.95 -26.84
C SER A 369 -3.63 40.52 -26.81
N GLU A 370 -3.69 39.81 -27.94
CA GLU A 370 -3.16 38.45 -28.07
C GLU A 370 -1.65 38.42 -27.80
N GLU A 371 -0.87 39.34 -28.37
CA GLU A 371 0.57 39.49 -28.12
C GLU A 371 0.88 39.74 -26.64
N ARG A 372 0.06 40.54 -25.94
CA ARG A 372 0.22 40.78 -24.50
C ARG A 372 -0.10 39.54 -23.68
N GLU A 373 -1.17 38.83 -24.02
CA GLU A 373 -1.55 37.58 -23.34
C GLU A 373 -0.47 36.50 -23.52
N GLU A 374 0.06 36.35 -24.74
CA GLU A 374 1.16 35.46 -25.06
C GLU A 374 2.45 35.84 -24.32
N ALA A 375 2.78 37.14 -24.25
CA ALA A 375 3.94 37.61 -23.50
C ALA A 375 3.82 37.33 -22.00
N VAL A 376 2.63 37.54 -21.41
CA VAL A 376 2.33 37.19 -20.01
C VAL A 376 2.45 35.68 -19.79
N TYR A 377 1.91 34.88 -20.71
CA TYR A 377 1.99 33.43 -20.64
C TYR A 377 3.43 32.92 -20.75
N ALA A 378 4.22 33.47 -21.68
CA ALA A 378 5.63 33.14 -21.85
C ALA A 378 6.46 33.54 -20.62
N SER A 379 6.17 34.70 -20.02
CA SER A 379 6.83 35.14 -18.78
C SER A 379 6.53 34.21 -17.61
N LYS A 380 5.26 33.81 -17.41
CA LYS A 380 4.87 32.82 -16.39
C LYS A 380 5.56 31.48 -16.62
N SER A 381 5.53 30.98 -17.87
CA SER A 381 6.16 29.71 -18.22
C SER A 381 7.68 29.72 -17.98
N ARG A 382 8.35 30.84 -18.26
CA ARG A 382 9.78 31.02 -17.93
C ARG A 382 10.01 31.03 -16.41
N ALA A 383 9.16 31.70 -15.65
CA ALA A 383 9.25 31.71 -14.19
C ALA A 383 9.04 30.30 -13.59
N ASP A 384 8.05 29.56 -14.07
CA ASP A 384 7.78 28.18 -13.65
C ASP A 384 8.93 27.24 -14.03
N PHE A 385 9.54 27.44 -15.20
CA PHE A 385 10.73 26.69 -15.60
C PHE A 385 11.92 26.99 -14.68
N HIS A 386 12.14 28.26 -14.32
CA HIS A 386 13.21 28.64 -13.41
C HIS A 386 12.99 28.12 -11.99
N SER A 387 11.76 28.14 -11.47
CA SER A 387 11.45 27.57 -10.15
C SER A 387 11.67 26.06 -10.14
N TRP A 388 11.18 25.34 -11.15
CA TRP A 388 11.44 23.91 -11.31
C TRP A 388 12.94 23.62 -11.40
N GLN A 389 13.71 24.43 -12.14
CA GLN A 389 15.16 24.26 -12.24
C GLN A 389 15.84 24.45 -10.88
N GLN A 390 15.42 25.44 -10.08
CA GLN A 390 15.92 25.65 -8.73
C GLN A 390 15.60 24.48 -7.80
N GLU A 391 14.38 23.93 -7.87
CA GLU A 391 14.00 22.74 -7.11
C GLU A 391 14.86 21.52 -7.47
N GLN A 392 15.16 21.32 -8.76
CA GLN A 392 16.03 20.24 -9.20
C GLN A 392 17.47 20.40 -8.69
N VAL A 393 18.00 21.62 -8.68
CA VAL A 393 19.33 21.90 -8.10
C VAL A 393 19.32 21.62 -6.59
N ALA A 394 18.30 22.11 -5.88
CA ALA A 394 18.17 21.89 -4.43
C ALA A 394 18.04 20.40 -4.07
N GLU A 395 17.30 19.60 -4.83
CA GLU A 395 17.23 18.15 -4.62
C GLU A 395 18.58 17.46 -4.88
N LYS A 396 19.29 17.85 -5.95
CA LYS A 396 20.65 17.34 -6.20
C LYS A 396 21.60 17.69 -5.06
N GLU A 397 21.54 18.91 -4.55
CA GLU A 397 22.34 19.35 -3.39
C GLU A 397 22.01 18.53 -2.14
N LYS A 398 20.73 18.28 -1.82
CA LYS A 398 20.32 17.42 -0.71
C LYS A 398 20.88 15.99 -0.86
N VAL A 399 20.82 15.43 -2.05
CA VAL A 399 21.40 14.09 -2.33
C VAL A 399 22.92 14.12 -2.15
N HIS A 400 23.60 15.14 -2.67
CA HIS A 400 25.04 15.30 -2.47
C HIS A 400 25.42 15.47 -0.99
N GLN A 401 24.63 16.23 -0.22
CA GLN A 401 24.81 16.40 1.22
C GLN A 401 24.71 15.05 1.94
N ARG A 402 23.62 14.31 1.70
CA ARG A 402 23.42 12.96 2.27
C ARG A 402 24.57 12.02 1.91
N ASN A 403 25.01 12.02 0.65
CA ASN A 403 26.14 11.19 0.22
C ASN A 403 27.45 11.59 0.93
N ARG A 404 27.70 12.89 1.13
CA ARG A 404 28.85 13.36 1.91
C ARG A 404 28.76 12.90 3.37
N ASP A 405 27.59 12.96 3.97
CA ASP A 405 27.38 12.55 5.36
C ASP A 405 27.55 11.03 5.51
N TYR A 406 27.04 10.23 4.57
CA TYR A 406 27.32 8.78 4.52
C TYR A 406 28.80 8.48 4.34
N GLN A 407 29.51 9.21 3.46
CA GLN A 407 30.96 9.04 3.30
C GLN A 407 31.71 9.38 4.59
N LYS A 408 31.31 10.42 5.32
CA LYS A 408 31.89 10.75 6.63
C LYS A 408 31.64 9.62 7.63
N LEU A 409 30.41 9.11 7.70
CA LEU A 409 30.05 7.99 8.59
C LEU A 409 30.87 6.74 8.28
N VAL A 410 31.01 6.39 7.00
CA VAL A 410 31.84 5.25 6.57
C VAL A 410 33.30 5.47 6.94
N ARG A 411 33.84 6.68 6.77
CA ARG A 411 35.21 7.00 7.22
C ARG A 411 35.37 6.88 8.73
N GLN A 412 34.37 7.31 9.51
CA GLN A 412 34.36 7.14 10.96
C GLN A 412 34.36 5.66 11.32
N GLN A 413 33.47 4.85 10.74
CA GLN A 413 33.44 3.40 10.95
C GLN A 413 34.76 2.73 10.57
N MET A 414 35.35 3.09 9.43
CA MET A 414 36.67 2.58 9.04
C MET A 414 37.75 2.97 10.05
N SER A 415 37.74 4.21 10.56
CA SER A 415 38.70 4.64 11.58
C SER A 415 38.50 3.92 12.92
N GLU A 416 37.25 3.72 13.35
CA GLU A 416 36.90 2.93 14.53
C GLU A 416 37.33 1.48 14.36
N ASP A 417 37.12 0.89 13.18
CA ASP A 417 37.55 -0.46 12.83
C ASP A 417 39.08 -0.58 12.84
N THR A 418 39.80 0.42 12.34
CA THR A 418 41.27 0.42 12.42
C THR A 418 41.77 0.53 13.86
N MET A 419 41.12 1.33 14.70
CA MET A 419 41.44 1.40 16.13
C MET A 419 41.13 0.07 16.82
N ARG A 420 39.95 -0.51 16.57
CA ARG A 420 39.55 -1.82 17.10
C ARG A 420 40.52 -2.92 16.69
N ARG A 421 40.94 -2.97 15.42
CA ARG A 421 41.93 -3.94 14.94
C ARG A 421 43.30 -3.68 15.55
N ALA A 422 43.75 -2.44 15.66
CA ALA A 422 45.03 -2.14 16.31
C ALA A 422 45.03 -2.58 17.78
N ASP A 423 43.92 -2.39 18.50
CA ASP A 423 43.76 -2.83 19.89
C ASP A 423 43.64 -4.37 20.01
N GLU A 424 42.89 -5.01 19.11
CA GLU A 424 42.71 -6.48 19.05
C GLU A 424 44.01 -7.19 18.60
N ASP A 425 44.75 -6.65 17.63
CA ASP A 425 46.01 -7.21 17.12
C ASP A 425 47.19 -6.98 18.06
N LYS A 426 47.18 -5.90 18.88
CA LYS A 426 48.26 -5.62 19.85
C LYS A 426 48.41 -6.73 20.90
N TYR A 427 47.30 -7.37 21.27
CA TYR A 427 47.30 -8.42 22.30
C TYR A 427 46.77 -9.77 21.81
N GLY A 428 46.13 -9.84 20.64
CA GLY A 428 45.61 -11.06 20.02
C GLY A 428 44.49 -11.74 20.82
N MET A 429 44.01 -11.11 21.89
CA MET A 429 43.09 -11.68 22.87
C MET A 429 42.38 -10.55 23.62
N THR A 430 41.05 -10.67 23.77
CA THR A 430 40.25 -9.66 24.50
C THR A 430 40.48 -9.74 26.01
N LEU A 431 40.22 -8.67 26.76
CA LEU A 431 40.37 -8.66 28.23
C LEU A 431 39.65 -9.83 28.91
N LEU A 432 38.47 -10.20 28.42
CA LEU A 432 37.66 -11.29 28.96
C LEU A 432 38.28 -12.66 28.68
N GLU A 433 38.84 -12.86 27.48
CA GLU A 433 39.60 -14.08 27.13
C GLU A 433 40.92 -14.14 27.92
N ALA A 434 41.57 -13.01 28.14
CA ALA A 434 42.78 -12.91 28.95
C ALA A 434 42.50 -13.18 30.44
N GLU A 435 41.37 -12.70 30.98
CA GLU A 435 40.84 -13.04 32.32
C GLU A 435 40.59 -14.55 32.46
N ILE A 436 39.94 -15.17 31.47
CA ILE A 436 39.68 -16.62 31.44
C ILE A 436 40.99 -17.42 31.36
N ASN A 437 41.95 -16.94 30.56
CA ASN A 437 43.24 -17.61 30.34
C ASN A 437 44.33 -17.24 31.37
N THR A 438 43.99 -16.47 32.41
CA THR A 438 44.92 -16.00 33.46
C THR A 438 45.86 -17.08 33.99
N LYS A 439 45.33 -18.27 34.33
CA LYS A 439 46.14 -19.38 34.85
C LYS A 439 47.15 -19.93 33.85
N LEU A 440 46.82 -19.87 32.56
CA LEU A 440 47.67 -20.34 31.46
C LEU A 440 48.74 -19.29 31.13
N LEU A 441 48.36 -18.01 31.17
CA LEU A 441 49.27 -16.87 31.02
C LEU A 441 50.30 -16.77 32.17
N HIS A 442 49.88 -17.03 33.41
CA HIS A 442 50.80 -17.08 34.57
C HIS A 442 51.85 -18.19 34.41
N LYS A 443 51.46 -19.35 33.87
CA LYS A 443 52.40 -20.45 33.57
C LYS A 443 53.37 -20.11 32.45
N ALA A 444 52.96 -19.24 31.52
CA ALA A 444 53.80 -18.72 30.44
C ALA A 444 54.70 -17.54 30.89
N GLY A 445 54.64 -17.11 32.16
CA GLY A 445 55.51 -16.08 32.73
C GLY A 445 54.93 -14.67 32.75
N ILE A 446 53.66 -14.47 32.40
CA ILE A 446 52.99 -13.16 32.46
C ILE A 446 52.26 -13.05 33.81
N ALA A 447 52.87 -12.32 34.75
CA ALA A 447 52.42 -12.24 36.15
C ALA A 447 51.22 -11.30 36.38
N ALA A 448 50.99 -10.34 35.48
CA ALA A 448 49.87 -9.41 35.52
C ALA A 448 49.38 -9.12 34.11
N LEU A 449 48.07 -8.94 33.97
CA LEU A 449 47.46 -8.50 32.71
C LEU A 449 47.88 -7.05 32.43
N PRO A 450 48.29 -6.70 31.19
CA PRO A 450 48.59 -5.32 30.82
C PRO A 450 47.39 -4.38 31.08
N GLU A 451 47.64 -3.22 31.71
CA GLU A 451 46.59 -2.28 32.14
C GLU A 451 45.82 -1.61 30.99
N ASP A 452 46.39 -1.66 29.79
CA ASP A 452 45.86 -1.07 28.57
C ASP A 452 45.02 -2.05 27.73
N ILE A 453 44.80 -3.29 28.19
CA ILE A 453 43.78 -4.17 27.59
C ILE A 453 42.41 -3.67 28.02
N HIS A 454 41.55 -3.31 27.07
CA HIS A 454 40.23 -2.76 27.36
C HIS A 454 39.12 -3.82 27.38
N ARG A 455 38.17 -3.67 28.32
CA ARG A 455 36.96 -4.50 28.41
C ARG A 455 36.00 -4.09 27.29
N LYS A 456 35.66 -5.02 26.40
CA LYS A 456 34.67 -4.81 25.31
C LYS A 456 33.35 -4.33 25.92
N TYR A 457 33.06 -3.02 25.86
CA TYR A 457 31.71 -2.52 26.11
C TYR A 457 30.87 -2.83 24.87
N ASN A 458 30.08 -3.90 24.92
CA ASN A 458 29.04 -4.15 23.93
C ASN A 458 28.03 -3.00 23.98
N SER A 459 28.13 -2.06 23.05
CA SER A 459 27.18 -0.95 22.86
C SER A 459 25.89 -1.38 22.14
N TYR A 460 25.56 -2.66 22.09
CA TYR A 460 24.32 -3.20 21.50
C TYR A 460 23.10 -3.05 22.41
N LEU A 461 22.99 -1.97 23.18
CA LEU A 461 21.85 -1.72 24.08
C LEU A 461 21.63 -0.21 24.31
N LYS A 462 21.47 0.55 23.23
CA LYS A 462 20.67 1.78 23.24
C LYS A 462 19.85 1.83 21.96
N TYR A 463 18.55 1.60 22.14
CA TYR A 463 17.51 1.94 21.18
C TYR A 463 17.50 3.44 20.91
#